data_AF-A0A1Q5J814-F1
#
_entry.id   AF-A0A1Q5J814-F1
#
_cell.length_a   1.000
_cell.length_b   1.000
_cell.length_c   1.000
_cell.angle_alpha   90.00
_cell.angle_beta   90.00
_cell.angle_gamma   90.00
#
_symmetry.space_group_name_H-M   'P 1'
#
loop_
_entity.id
_entity.type
_entity.pdbx_description
1 polymer ?
#
loop_
_entity_poly.entity_id
_entity_poly.type
_entity_poly.pdbx_seq_one_letter_code
_entity_poly.pdbx_strand_id
1 'polypeptide(L)' 'MPQRQLQPPIPDPLGQDDAVKVMEGVARMTDMLSSQQQELIDTLEEMATAETNLARRDCLVQFPEGFGLVGALLKDVR' A
#
# COMPACT_ATOMS: atom_id res chain seq x y z
N MET A 1 -47.46 -25.92 13.71
CA MET A 1 -46.66 -25.29 12.64
C MET A 1 -45.39 -24.73 13.28
N PRO A 2 -44.17 -25.17 12.92
CA PRO A 2 -42.96 -24.57 13.48
C PRO A 2 -42.72 -23.22 12.80
N GLN A 3 -42.44 -22.18 13.58
CA GLN A 3 -42.08 -20.87 13.05
C GLN A 3 -40.68 -20.98 12.44
N ARG A 4 -40.58 -20.78 11.12
CA ARG A 4 -39.28 -20.62 10.44
C ARG A 4 -38.60 -19.42 11.08
N GLN A 5 -37.51 -19.65 11.83
CA GLN A 5 -36.62 -18.58 12.24
C GLN A 5 -36.11 -17.91 10.97
N LEU A 6 -36.56 -16.67 10.73
CA LEU A 6 -36.00 -15.80 9.71
C LEU A 6 -34.56 -15.55 10.15
N GLN A 7 -33.62 -16.18 9.45
CA GLN A 7 -32.21 -15.86 9.58
C GLN A 7 -32.08 -14.34 9.31
N PRO A 8 -31.38 -13.57 10.16
CA PRO A 8 -31.20 -12.16 9.89
C PRO A 8 -30.53 -12.01 8.50
N PRO A 9 -30.93 -11.00 7.70
CA PRO A 9 -30.28 -10.78 6.42
C PRO A 9 -28.79 -10.59 6.68
N ILE A 10 -27.96 -11.34 5.97
CA ILE A 10 -26.52 -11.08 5.95
C ILE A 10 -26.38 -9.65 5.42
N PRO A 11 -25.65 -8.76 6.12
CA PRO A 11 -25.43 -7.40 5.63
C PRO A 11 -24.88 -7.49 4.20
N ASP A 12 -25.40 -6.63 3.32
CA ASP A 12 -24.96 -6.57 1.94
C ASP A 12 -23.43 -6.42 1.93
N PRO A 13 -22.67 -7.31 1.27
CA PRO A 13 -21.26 -7.04 1.05
C PRO A 13 -21.16 -5.67 0.37
N LEU A 14 -20.18 -4.85 0.80
CA LEU A 14 -19.94 -3.48 0.30
C LEU A 14 -20.42 -3.36 -1.14
N GLY A 15 -21.50 -2.61 -1.34
CA GLY A 15 -22.12 -2.51 -2.66
C GLY A 15 -21.07 -2.10 -3.69
N GLN A 16 -21.26 -2.44 -4.96
CA GLN A 16 -20.30 -2.13 -6.02
C GLN A 16 -19.85 -0.65 -6.01
N ASP A 17 -20.73 0.28 -5.61
CA ASP A 17 -20.43 1.71 -5.41
C ASP A 17 -19.43 1.98 -4.27
N ASP A 18 -19.58 1.29 -3.13
CA ASP A 18 -18.67 1.42 -1.99
C ASP A 18 -17.28 0.84 -2.31
N ALA A 19 -17.23 -0.26 -3.07
CA ALA A 19 -15.97 -0.83 -3.55
C ALA A 19 -15.24 0.12 -4.54
N VAL A 20 -15.97 0.78 -5.44
CA VAL A 20 -15.41 1.78 -6.38
C VAL A 20 -14.83 2.98 -5.62
N LYS A 21 -15.53 3.51 -4.62
CA LYS A 21 -15.02 4.62 -3.79
C LYS A 21 -13.73 4.27 -3.04
N VAL A 22 -13.60 3.04 -2.54
CA VAL A 22 -12.36 2.57 -1.91
C VAL A 22 -11.21 2.55 -2.93
N MET A 23 -11.47 2.07 -4.14
CA MET A 23 -10.48 2.05 -5.22
C MET A 23 -10.09 3.45 -5.69
N GLU A 24 -11.02 4.40 -5.76
CA GLU A 24 -10.73 5.81 -6.06
C GLU A 24 -9.87 6.46 -4.95
N GLY A 25 -10.14 6.12 -3.69
CA GLY A 25 -9.30 6.53 -2.55
C GLY A 25 -7.87 5.99 -2.66
N VAL A 26 -7.74 4.70 -2.98
CA VAL A 26 -6.43 4.06 -3.23
C VAL A 26 -5.73 4.70 -4.42
N ALA A 27 -6.43 4.96 -5.53
CA ALA A 27 -5.88 5.59 -6.73
C ALA A 27 -5.32 7.00 -6.44
N ARG A 28 -6.05 7.81 -5.66
CA ARG A 28 -5.58 9.13 -5.22
C ARG A 28 -4.37 9.04 -4.31
N MET A 29 -4.34 8.07 -3.39
CA MET A 29 -3.17 7.83 -2.55
C MET A 29 -1.96 7.40 -3.38
N THR A 30 -2.14 6.53 -4.37
CA THR A 30 -1.06 6.11 -5.27
C THR A 30 -0.57 7.25 -6.16
N ASP A 31 -1.44 8.17 -6.57
CA ASP A 31 -1.06 9.34 -7.38
C ASP A 31 -0.31 10.39 -6.55
N MET A 32 -0.74 10.62 -5.31
CA MET A 32 0.02 11.43 -4.36
C MET A 32 1.39 10.81 -4.07
N LEU A 33 1.43 9.51 -3.80
CA LEU A 33 2.67 8.79 -3.52
C LEU A 33 3.60 8.73 -4.73
N SER A 34 3.09 8.67 -5.97
CA SER A 34 3.92 8.70 -7.17
C SER A 34 4.60 10.07 -7.35
N SER A 35 3.90 11.16 -7.07
CA SER A 35 4.49 12.51 -7.13
C SER A 35 5.54 12.77 -6.04
N GLN A 36 5.42 12.11 -4.88
CA GLN A 36 6.34 12.23 -3.74
C GLN A 36 7.32 11.06 -3.63
N GLN A 37 7.28 10.10 -4.55
CA GLN A 37 8.08 8.88 -4.50
C GLN A 37 9.56 9.19 -4.47
N GLN A 38 10.00 10.08 -5.37
CA GLN A 38 11.41 10.47 -5.46
C GLN A 38 11.85 11.23 -4.21
N GLU A 39 11.04 12.17 -3.72
CA GLU A 39 11.33 12.92 -2.50
C GLU A 39 11.44 12.01 -1.27
N LEU A 40 10.59 10.97 -1.19
CA LEU A 40 10.66 9.96 -0.15
C LEU A 40 11.93 9.11 -0.27
N ILE A 41 12.34 8.72 -1.48
CA ILE A 41 13.60 7.98 -1.72
C ILE A 41 14.80 8.82 -1.28
N ASP A 42 14.87 10.08 -1.72
CA ASP A 42 15.96 10.99 -1.37
C ASP A 42 16.05 11.19 0.16
N THR A 43 14.91 11.36 0.82
CA THR A 43 14.84 11.48 2.29
C THR A 43 15.35 10.22 2.99
N LEU A 44 14.99 9.03 2.49
CA LEU A 44 15.44 7.76 3.07
C LEU A 44 16.96 7.56 2.90
N GLU A 45 17.53 7.98 1.78
CA GLU A 45 18.98 7.97 1.54
C GLU A 45 19.73 8.94 2.48
N GLU A 46 19.19 10.15 2.70
CA GLU A 46 19.73 11.10 3.68
C GLU A 46 19.69 10.54 5.10
N MET A 47 18.57 9.93 5.49
CA MET A 47 18.44 9.28 6.80
C MET A 47 19.42 8.12 6.96
N ALA A 48 19.61 7.30 5.93
CA ALA A 48 20.59 6.21 5.96
C ALA A 48 22.03 6.74 6.08
N THR A 49 22.35 7.85 5.42
CA THR A 49 23.65 8.50 5.50
C THR A 49 23.93 9.07 6.89
N ALA A 50 22.91 9.67 7.52
CA ALA A 50 23.02 10.21 8.88
C ALA A 50 22.97 9.13 9.98
N GLU A 51 22.52 7.91 9.67
CA GLU A 51 22.33 6.85 10.65
C GLU A 51 23.66 6.21 11.07
N THR A 52 23.89 6.18 12.38
CA THR A 52 25.11 5.64 13.01
C THR A 52 24.93 4.17 13.40
N ASN A 53 23.69 3.73 13.61
CA ASN A 53 23.38 2.35 13.91
C ASN A 53 23.30 1.52 12.63
N LEU A 54 24.20 0.54 12.51
CA LEU A 54 24.33 -0.30 11.32
C LEU A 54 23.05 -1.06 10.95
N ALA A 55 22.29 -1.56 11.94
CA ALA A 55 21.06 -2.32 11.68
C ALA A 55 19.92 -1.41 11.19
N ARG A 56 19.82 -0.20 11.75
CA ARG A 56 18.82 0.79 11.31
C ARG A 56 19.16 1.34 9.93
N ARG A 57 20.44 1.56 9.65
CA ARG A 57 20.91 1.97 8.32
C ARG A 57 20.62 0.92 7.26
N ASP A 58 20.91 -0.35 7.54
CA ASP A 58 20.62 -1.45 6.61
C ASP A 58 19.12 -1.56 6.29
N CYS A 59 18.26 -1.38 7.32
CA CYS A 59 16.82 -1.29 7.12
C CYS A 59 16.43 -0.13 6.19
N LEU A 60 16.97 1.07 6.41
CA LEU A 60 16.66 2.26 5.58
C LEU A 60 17.11 2.09 4.12
N VAL A 61 18.23 1.41 3.88
CA VAL A 61 18.73 1.13 2.52
C VAL A 61 17.87 0.09 1.80
N GLN A 62 17.39 -0.94 2.50
CA GLN A 62 16.58 -2.00 1.90
C GLN A 62 15.09 -1.65 1.81
N PHE A 63 14.63 -0.68 2.59
CA PHE A 63 13.21 -0.29 2.66
C PHE A 63 12.63 0.15 1.31
N PRO A 64 13.29 1.01 0.49
CA PRO A 64 12.77 1.39 -0.81
C PRO A 64 12.48 0.21 -1.74
N GLU A 65 13.33 -0.82 -1.75
CA GLU A 65 13.11 -2.03 -2.56
C GLU A 65 12.01 -2.91 -1.95
N GLY A 66 12.07 -3.18 -0.64
CA GLY A 66 11.09 -4.03 0.05
C GLY A 66 9.66 -3.46 0.08
N PHE A 67 9.53 -2.13 0.00
CA PHE A 67 8.25 -1.45 -0.14
C PHE A 67 7.80 -1.33 -1.61
N GLY A 68 8.71 -1.53 -2.58
CA GLY A 68 8.44 -1.33 -4.01
C GLY A 68 8.47 0.14 -4.45
N LEU A 69 9.13 1.02 -3.68
CA LEU A 69 9.43 2.41 -4.09
C LEU A 69 10.44 2.46 -5.23
N VAL A 70 11.33 1.46 -5.34
CA VAL A 70 12.23 1.29 -6.46
C VAL A 70 12.04 -0.09 -7.07
N GLY A 71 11.85 -0.13 -8.39
CA GLY A 71 11.76 -1.39 -9.14
C GLY A 71 10.40 -2.09 -9.09
N ALA A 72 9.43 -1.58 -9.85
CA ALA A 72 8.49 -2.42 -10.60
C ALA A 72 8.96 -2.53 -12.06
N LEU A 73 10.22 -2.90 -12.28
CA LEU A 73 10.64 -3.29 -13.63
C LEU A 73 10.26 -4.75 -13.79
N LEU A 74 9.12 -4.97 -14.46
CA LEU A 74 8.72 -6.22 -15.10
C LEU A 74 9.93 -7.11 -15.41
N LYS A 75 10.23 -8.07 -14.54
CA LYS A 75 10.98 -9.25 -14.94
C LYS A 75 9.97 -10.19 -15.58
N ASP A 76 9.85 -10.04 -16.90
CA ASP A 76 9.43 -11.06 -17.86
C ASP A 76 8.27 -11.97 -17.41
N VAL A 77 7.04 -11.60 -17.77
CA VAL A 77 6.02 -12.60 -18.10
C VAL A 77 5.81 -12.52 -19.61
N ARG A 78 6.59 -13.32 -20.33
CA ARG A 78 6.33 -13.73 -21.70
C ARG A 78 5.43 -14.96 -21.69
#